data_AF-A0A372L625-F1
#
_entry.id   AF-A0A372L625-F1
#
_cell.length_a   1.000
_cell.length_b   1.000
_cell.length_c   1.000
_cell.angle_alpha   90.00
_cell.angle_beta   90.00
_cell.angle_gamma   90.00
#
_symmetry.space_group_name_H-M   'P 1'
#
loop_
_entity.id
_entity.type
_entity.pdbx_description
1 polymer ?
#
loop_
_entity_poly.entity_id
_entity_poly.type
_entity_poly.pdbx_seq_one_letter_code
_entity_poly.pdbx_strand_id
1 'polypeptide(L)'
;MNPEYKSGNYRKDQYIKSTSELFDKEDLKTKKILAKEHTEYTAGANRVIQKVQKQYLENKRYMEIDKALDERDKARFLALTSKGWERVL
;
A
#
# COMPACT_ATOMS: atom_id res chain seq x y z
N MET A 1 -30.70 40.95 27.06
CA MET A 1 -29.28 41.08 26.65
C MET A 1 -28.73 39.68 26.39
N ASN A 2 -27.99 39.53 25.28
CA ASN A 2 -27.64 38.33 24.52
C ASN A 2 -27.40 37.00 25.27
N PRO A 3 -27.87 35.85 24.73
CA PRO A 3 -27.16 34.59 24.91
C PRO A 3 -26.05 34.49 23.86
N GLU A 4 -24.81 34.42 24.31
CA GLU A 4 -23.63 34.22 23.46
C GLU A 4 -23.70 32.86 22.74
N TYR A 5 -23.62 32.91 21.41
CA TYR A 5 -23.42 31.75 20.54
C TYR A 5 -22.01 31.18 20.78
N LYS A 6 -21.90 30.08 21.54
CA LYS A 6 -20.66 29.26 21.54
C LYS A 6 -20.77 28.22 20.45
N SER A 7 -20.06 28.47 19.35
CA SER A 7 -19.90 27.57 18.21
C SER A 7 -19.43 26.19 18.69
N GLY A 8 -20.20 25.15 18.35
CA GLY A 8 -19.83 23.77 18.61
C GLY A 8 -18.55 23.42 17.86
N ASN A 9 -17.50 23.11 18.62
CA ASN A 9 -16.30 22.47 18.11
C ASN A 9 -16.67 21.08 17.58
N TYR A 10 -16.97 21.00 16.29
CA TYR A 10 -17.10 19.74 15.57
C TYR A 10 -15.78 18.97 15.70
N ARG A 11 -15.80 17.90 16.50
CA ARG A 11 -14.68 17.00 16.76
C ARG A 11 -14.28 16.28 15.47
N LYS A 12 -13.33 16.84 14.73
CA LYS A 12 -12.67 16.24 13.57
C LYS A 12 -11.97 14.90 13.89
N ASP A 13 -11.69 14.64 15.16
CA ASP A 13 -10.89 13.50 15.60
C ASP A 13 -11.59 12.14 15.51
N GLN A 14 -12.94 12.10 15.44
CA GLN A 14 -13.67 10.83 15.34
C GLN A 14 -13.66 10.23 13.93
N TYR A 15 -13.46 11.05 12.89
CA TYR A 15 -13.47 10.58 11.50
C TYR A 15 -12.12 9.97 11.07
N ILE A 16 -11.02 10.35 11.74
CA ILE A 16 -9.68 9.84 11.44
C ILE A 16 -9.42 8.50 12.16
N LYS A 17 -10.06 8.27 13.32
CA LYS A 17 -9.94 7.01 14.04
C LYS A 17 -10.57 5.82 13.32
N SER A 18 -11.70 6.02 12.65
CA SER A 18 -12.41 4.94 11.96
C SER A 18 -11.69 4.44 10.70
N THR A 19 -10.94 5.30 10.01
CA THR A 19 -10.18 4.91 8.82
C THR A 19 -8.90 4.18 9.16
N SER A 20 -8.15 4.61 10.20
CA SER A 20 -6.91 3.91 10.59
C SER A 20 -7.14 2.47 11.07
N GLU A 21 -8.23 2.22 11.81
CA GLU A 21 -8.57 0.87 12.31
C GLU A 21 -9.08 -0.08 11.21
N LEU A 22 -9.60 0.46 10.10
CA LEU A 22 -10.01 -0.32 8.94
C LEU A 22 -8.80 -0.73 8.09
N PHE A 23 -7.85 0.18 7.87
CA PHE A 23 -6.61 -0.14 7.17
C PHE A 23 -5.78 -1.18 7.96
N ASP A 24 -5.67 -1.07 9.28
CA ASP A 24 -4.90 -2.02 10.08
C ASP A 24 -5.46 -3.45 10.07
N LYS A 25 -6.79 -3.62 10.01
CA LYS A 25 -7.42 -4.95 10.02
C LYS A 25 -7.27 -5.67 8.69
N GLU A 26 -7.43 -4.96 7.58
CA GLU A 26 -7.19 -5.53 6.25
C GLU A 26 -5.72 -5.86 6.05
N ASP A 27 -4.83 -5.01 6.56
CA ASP A 27 -3.39 -5.19 6.46
C ASP A 27 -2.89 -6.34 7.35
N LEU A 28 -3.43 -6.49 8.57
CA LEU A 28 -3.22 -7.66 9.43
C LEU A 28 -3.74 -8.95 8.80
N LYS A 29 -4.91 -8.91 8.18
CA LYS A 29 -5.52 -10.08 7.52
C LYS A 29 -4.69 -10.51 6.31
N THR A 30 -4.22 -9.54 5.52
CA THR A 30 -3.33 -9.76 4.38
C THR A 30 -1.99 -10.33 4.84
N LYS A 31 -1.35 -9.73 5.86
CA LYS A 31 -0.12 -10.26 6.47
C LYS A 31 -0.29 -11.68 7.00
N LYS A 32 -1.44 -11.98 7.63
CA LYS A 32 -1.77 -13.32 8.15
C LYS A 32 -2.01 -14.35 7.05
N ILE A 33 -2.57 -13.93 5.92
CA ILE A 33 -2.74 -14.77 4.73
C ILE A 33 -1.38 -15.06 4.09
N LEU A 34 -0.52 -14.04 3.96
CA LEU A 34 0.82 -14.16 3.38
C LEU A 34 1.77 -14.98 4.26
N ALA A 35 1.55 -15.02 5.59
CA ALA A 35 2.37 -15.76 6.55
C ALA A 35 1.99 -17.24 6.73
N LYS A 36 0.93 -17.74 6.08
CA LYS A 36 0.54 -19.16 6.16
C LYS A 36 1.26 -19.98 5.09
N GLU A 37 1.85 -21.10 5.52
CA GLU A 37 2.61 -22.05 4.68
C GLU A 37 1.71 -22.78 3.66
N HIS A 38 0.44 -23.02 4.03
CA HIS A 38 -0.61 -23.47 3.13
C HIS A 38 -1.84 -22.57 3.29
N THR A 39 -2.19 -21.88 2.21
CA THR A 39 -3.44 -21.15 2.09
C THR A 39 -4.51 -22.11 1.55
N GLU A 40 -5.74 -22.06 2.06
CA GLU A 40 -6.91 -22.77 1.49
C GLU A 40 -7.30 -22.23 0.10
N TYR A 41 -6.42 -21.49 -0.56
CA TYR A 41 -6.62 -21.02 -1.90
C TYR A 41 -6.46 -22.20 -2.85
N THR A 42 -7.57 -22.54 -3.48
CA THR A 42 -7.58 -23.43 -4.64
C THR A 42 -6.52 -22.96 -5.65
N ALA A 43 -6.02 -23.86 -6.51
CA ALA A 43 -5.04 -23.50 -7.54
C ALA A 43 -5.45 -22.27 -8.37
N GLY A 44 -6.76 -22.02 -8.52
CA GLY A 44 -7.31 -20.80 -9.13
C GLY A 44 -7.01 -19.53 -8.34
N ALA A 45 -7.22 -19.53 -7.02
CA ALA A 45 -6.95 -18.36 -6.18
C ALA A 45 -5.45 -18.06 -6.06
N ASN A 46 -4.58 -19.09 -6.03
CA ASN A 46 -3.13 -18.87 -6.07
C ASN A 46 -2.67 -18.20 -7.38
N ARG A 47 -3.27 -18.54 -8.52
CA ARG A 47 -3.00 -17.86 -9.80
C ARG A 47 -3.41 -16.39 -9.77
N VAL A 48 -4.57 -16.09 -9.16
CA VAL A 48 -5.03 -14.71 -9.01
C VAL A 48 -4.08 -13.92 -8.10
N ILE A 49 -3.67 -14.49 -6.97
CA ILE A 49 -2.70 -13.86 -6.06
C ILE A 49 -1.38 -13.56 -6.77
N GLN A 50 -0.81 -14.55 -7.48
CA GLN A 50 0.42 -14.36 -8.25
C GLN A 50 0.29 -13.25 -9.30
N LYS A 51 -0.85 -13.20 -10.01
CA LYS A 51 -1.13 -12.15 -11.00
C LYS A 51 -1.16 -10.77 -10.34
N VAL A 52 -1.88 -10.62 -9.23
CA VAL A 52 -2.00 -9.35 -8.50
C VAL A 52 -0.66 -8.92 -7.93
N GLN A 53 0.10 -9.83 -7.33
CA GLN A 53 1.45 -9.57 -6.82
C GLN A 53 2.39 -9.08 -7.92
N LYS A 54 2.37 -9.75 -9.09
CA LYS A 54 3.17 -9.34 -10.24
C LYS A 54 2.78 -7.93 -10.71
N GLN A 55 1.49 -7.67 -10.87
CA GLN A 55 1.00 -6.36 -11.31
C GLN A 55 1.35 -5.25 -10.31
N TYR A 56 1.26 -5.53 -9.01
CA TYR A 56 1.66 -4.60 -7.98
C TYR A 56 3.15 -4.24 -8.07
N LEU A 57 4.02 -5.24 -8.22
CA LEU A 57 5.47 -5.02 -8.35
C LEU A 57 5.80 -4.22 -9.61
N GLU A 58 5.15 -4.52 -10.74
CA GLU A 58 5.33 -3.76 -11.99
C GLU A 58 4.90 -2.29 -11.83
N ASN A 59 3.75 -2.04 -11.20
CA ASN A 59 3.29 -0.68 -10.95
C ASN A 59 4.25 0.08 -10.03
N LYS A 60 4.68 -0.55 -8.93
CA LYS A 60 5.64 0.05 -7.99
C LYS A 60 6.99 0.33 -8.67
N ARG A 61 7.44 -0.54 -9.59
CA ARG A 61 8.64 -0.32 -10.41
C ARG A 61 8.55 0.97 -11.22
N TYR A 62 7.44 1.21 -11.93
CA TYR A 62 7.28 2.44 -12.71
C TYR A 62 7.32 3.69 -11.82
N MET A 63 6.61 3.66 -10.68
CA MET A 63 6.63 4.77 -9.72
C MET A 63 8.04 5.05 -9.17
N GLU A 64 8.81 4.01 -8.85
CA GLU A 64 10.18 4.16 -8.35
C GLU A 64 11.16 4.63 -9.44
N ILE A 65 10.92 4.27 -10.71
CA ILE A 65 11.67 4.78 -11.85
C ILE A 65 11.43 6.28 -12.01
N ASP A 66 10.17 6.71 -11.98
CA ASP A 66 9.80 8.13 -12.10
C ASP A 66 10.44 8.94 -10.96
N LYS A 67 10.36 8.41 -9.72
CA LYS A 67 11.02 9.02 -8.57
C LYS A 67 12.55 9.10 -8.74
N ALA A 68 13.19 8.04 -9.24
CA ALA A 68 14.63 8.06 -9.49
C ALA A 68 15.03 9.08 -10.57
N LEU A 69 14.16 9.33 -11.57
CA LEU A 69 14.36 10.39 -12.55
C LEU A 69 14.24 11.78 -11.91
N ASP A 70 13.21 12.02 -11.09
CA ASP A 70 13.00 13.27 -10.37
C ASP A 70 14.19 13.60 -9.44
N GLU A 71 14.70 12.59 -8.74
CA GLU A 71 15.83 12.70 -7.81
C GLU A 71 17.21 12.68 -8.51
N ARG A 72 17.24 12.44 -9.84
CA ARG A 72 18.46 12.24 -10.63
C ARG A 72 19.35 11.10 -10.11
N ASP A 73 18.75 10.08 -9.48
CA ASP A 73 19.45 8.90 -8.98
C ASP A 73 19.67 7.89 -10.13
N LYS A 74 20.81 8.06 -10.80
CA LYS A 74 21.23 7.19 -11.90
C LYS A 74 21.40 5.73 -11.48
N ALA A 75 21.87 5.46 -10.26
CA ALA A 75 22.14 4.10 -9.82
C ALA A 75 20.82 3.34 -9.62
N ARG A 76 19.85 3.97 -8.96
CA ARG A 76 18.52 3.41 -8.74
C ARG A 76 17.73 3.25 -10.04
N PHE A 77 17.80 4.23 -10.94
CA PHE A 77 17.20 4.13 -12.26
C PHE A 77 17.75 2.93 -13.06
N LEU A 78 19.07 2.75 -13.10
CA LEU A 78 19.69 1.61 -13.78
C LEU A 78 19.34 0.28 -13.14
N ALA A 79 19.33 0.20 -11.80
CA ALA A 79 18.94 -1.01 -11.08
C ALA A 79 17.49 -1.41 -11.41
N LEU A 80 16.57 -0.44 -11.43
CA LEU A 80 15.16 -0.67 -11.71
C LEU A 80 14.87 -0.97 -13.19
N THR A 81 15.69 -0.50 -14.13
CA THR A 81 15.52 -0.79 -15.57
C THR A 81 16.21 -2.07 -16.03
N SER A 82 17.12 -2.62 -15.22
CA SER A 82 17.87 -3.84 -15.52
C SER A 82 17.06 -5.13 -15.34
N LYS A 83 17.60 -6.26 -15.83
CA LYS A 83 17.06 -7.60 -15.55
C LYS A 83 17.25 -7.94 -14.07
N GLY A 84 16.22 -8.50 -13.42
CA GLY A 84 16.28 -8.84 -12.00
C GLY A 84 16.00 -7.67 -11.06
N TRP A 85 15.38 -6.60 -11.57
CA TRP A 85 14.93 -5.43 -10.80
C TRP A 85 14.02 -5.82 -9.62
N GLU A 86 13.37 -6.97 -9.66
CA GLU A 86 12.52 -7.48 -8.60
C GLU A 86 13.29 -7.68 -7.27
N ARG A 87 14.62 -7.82 -7.32
CA ARG A 87 15.47 -8.02 -6.12
C ARG A 87 15.84 -6.73 -5.38
N VAL A 88 15.67 -5.58 -6.03
CA VAL A 88 16.05 -4.27 -5.49
C VAL A 88 14.85 -3.43 -5.04
N LEU A 89 13.65 -4.01 -5.10
CA LEU A 89 12.36 -3.34 -4.90
C LEU A 89 11.63 -3.83 -3.64
#